data_AF-A0AAW0FYS2-F1
#
_entry.id   AF-A0AAW0FYS2-F1
#
_cell.length_a   1.000
_cell.length_b   1.000
_cell.length_c   1.000
_cell.angle_alpha   90.00
_cell.angle_beta   90.00
_cell.angle_gamma   90.00
#
_symmetry.space_group_name_H-M   'P 1'
#
loop_
_entity.id
_entity.type
_entity.pdbx_description
1 polymer ?
#
loop_
_entity_poly.entity_id
_entity_poly.type
_entity_poly.pdbx_seq_one_letter_code
_entity_poly.pdbx_strand_id
1 'polypeptide(L)'
;MIFRKEHFFRGRDNEDQLLRILKVLGTSSFEKYLEKYGLYLQTENELLLESFSKIPWPCFVNPENRPNVSNEALDLLDKLLRYDHWERVTAAEALAHAYFNNVRLESTPKSAERFSDSGFCST
;
A
#
# COMPACT_ATOMS: atom_id res chain seq x y z
N MET A 1 3.76 11.33 1.64
CA MET A 1 2.86 10.18 1.84
C MET A 1 1.47 10.66 2.26
N ILE A 2 0.41 9.89 1.94
CA ILE A 2 -0.97 10.38 1.93
C ILE A 2 -1.54 10.79 3.31
N PHE A 3 -1.16 10.11 4.39
CA PHE A 3 -1.67 10.43 5.75
C PHE A 3 -0.81 11.43 6.54
N ARG A 4 0.30 11.91 5.98
CA ARG A 4 1.29 12.78 6.69
C ARG A 4 1.78 12.23 8.04
N LYS A 5 1.79 10.90 8.19
CA LYS A 5 2.45 10.20 9.30
C LYS A 5 3.74 9.58 8.79
N GLU A 6 4.86 9.89 9.44
CA GLU A 6 6.17 9.33 9.10
C GLU A 6 6.19 7.81 9.29
N HIS A 7 5.65 7.34 10.43
CA HIS A 7 5.48 5.93 10.74
C HIS A 7 3.99 5.65 10.91
N PHE A 8 3.37 4.92 9.99
CA PHE A 8 1.93 4.61 10.09
C PHE A 8 1.66 3.58 11.20
N PHE A 9 2.45 2.51 11.22
CA PHE A 9 2.48 1.53 12.30
C PHE A 9 3.75 1.76 13.11
N ARG A 10 3.62 2.29 14.33
CA ARG A 10 4.74 2.59 15.21
C ARG A 10 4.72 1.70 16.46
N GLY A 11 5.35 0.54 16.34
CA GLY A 11 5.63 -0.36 17.44
C GLY A 11 6.90 0.03 18.20
N ARG A 12 6.98 -0.35 19.47
CA ARG A 12 8.19 -0.22 20.31
C ARG A 12 9.16 -1.39 20.12
N ASP A 13 8.62 -2.56 19.79
CA ASP A 13 9.30 -3.83 19.52
C ASP A 13 8.48 -4.63 18.48
N ASN A 14 8.88 -5.86 18.19
CA ASN A 14 8.22 -6.69 17.17
C ASN A 14 6.77 -7.07 17.53
N GLU A 15 6.48 -7.33 18.81
CA GLU A 15 5.14 -7.69 19.26
C GLU A 15 4.21 -6.47 19.25
N ASP A 16 4.68 -5.34 19.77
CA ASP A 16 3.95 -4.08 19.72
C ASP A 16 3.74 -3.63 18.27
N GLN A 17 4.69 -3.89 17.36
CA GLN A 17 4.54 -3.62 15.93
C GLN A 17 3.41 -4.46 15.31
N LEU A 18 3.36 -5.76 15.59
CA LEU A 18 2.26 -6.63 15.16
C LEU A 18 0.92 -6.14 15.74
N LEU A 19 0.90 -5.76 17.02
CA LEU A 19 -0.28 -5.21 17.68
C LEU A 19 -0.78 -3.93 16.99
N ARG A 20 0.11 -3.01 16.56
CA ARG A 20 -0.29 -1.82 15.81
C ARG A 20 -0.94 -2.17 14.47
N ILE A 21 -0.48 -3.22 13.81
CA ILE A 21 -1.04 -3.69 12.54
C ILE A 21 -2.43 -4.32 12.78
N LEU A 22 -2.55 -5.22 13.76
CA LEU A 22 -3.81 -5.88 14.14
C LEU A 22 -4.91 -4.88 14.51
N LYS A 23 -4.56 -3.82 15.26
CA LYS A 23 -5.51 -2.77 15.63
C LYS A 23 -6.08 -1.99 14.45
N VAL A 24 -5.46 -2.04 13.27
CA VAL A 24 -5.95 -1.34 12.07
C VAL A 24 -6.55 -2.31 11.07
N LEU A 25 -5.84 -3.38 10.71
CA LEU A 25 -6.30 -4.32 9.69
C LEU A 25 -7.32 -5.34 10.24
N GLY A 26 -7.42 -5.46 11.56
CA GLY A 26 -8.32 -6.39 12.26
C GLY A 26 -7.77 -7.81 12.34
N THR A 27 -8.35 -8.62 13.23
CA THR A 27 -7.86 -9.99 13.49
C THR A 27 -8.49 -11.03 12.58
N SER A 28 -9.71 -10.83 12.09
CA SER A 28 -10.40 -11.84 11.26
C SER A 28 -9.60 -12.25 10.00
N SER A 29 -8.97 -11.30 9.30
CA SER A 29 -8.11 -11.61 8.15
C SER A 29 -6.74 -12.18 8.54
N PHE A 30 -6.26 -11.85 9.74
CA PHE A 30 -5.02 -12.41 10.29
C PHE A 30 -5.20 -13.86 10.71
N GLU A 31 -6.30 -14.20 11.37
CA GLU A 31 -6.67 -15.56 11.75
C GLU A 31 -6.79 -16.46 10.51
N LYS A 32 -7.47 -15.99 9.45
CA LYS A 32 -7.53 -16.69 8.16
C LYS A 32 -6.15 -16.91 7.54
N TYR A 33 -5.26 -15.92 7.67
CA TYR A 33 -3.88 -16.04 7.20
C TYR A 33 -3.12 -17.12 7.99
N LEU A 34 -3.23 -17.13 9.32
CA LEU A 34 -2.61 -18.15 10.16
C LEU A 34 -3.13 -19.55 9.80
N GLU A 35 -4.44 -19.71 9.67
CA GLU A 35 -5.09 -20.97 9.28
C GLU A 35 -4.62 -21.45 7.91
N LYS A 36 -4.64 -20.58 6.89
CA LYS A 36 -4.25 -20.91 5.51
C LYS A 36 -2.83 -21.48 5.41
N TYR A 37 -1.91 -20.99 6.22
CA TYR A 37 -0.50 -21.39 6.20
C TYR A 37 -0.09 -22.29 7.38
N GLY A 38 -1.02 -22.72 8.23
CA GLY A 38 -0.74 -23.57 9.38
C GLY A 38 0.21 -22.93 10.40
N LEU A 39 0.11 -21.61 10.60
CA LEU A 39 0.96 -20.83 11.49
C LEU A 39 0.32 -20.69 12.87
N TYR A 40 1.16 -20.65 13.91
CA TYR A 40 0.73 -20.42 15.29
C TYR A 40 1.44 -19.20 15.86
N LEU A 41 0.68 -18.29 16.44
CA LEU A 41 1.23 -17.16 17.18
C LEU A 41 1.54 -17.60 18.62
N GLN A 42 2.81 -17.75 18.94
CA GLN A 42 3.27 -17.99 20.32
C GLN A 42 3.70 -16.65 20.92
N THR A 43 2.97 -16.20 21.94
CA THR A 43 3.26 -14.93 22.64
C THR A 43 2.71 -14.99 24.06
N GLU A 44 3.41 -14.33 24.98
CA GLU A 44 2.93 -14.08 26.36
C GLU A 44 2.12 -12.77 26.44
N ASN A 45 2.07 -12.00 25.36
CA ASN A 45 1.39 -10.72 25.30
C ASN A 45 -0.11 -10.91 25.06
N GLU A 46 -0.88 -10.83 26.14
CA GLU A 46 -2.34 -11.00 26.11
C GLU A 46 -3.04 -10.06 25.12
N LEU A 47 -2.49 -8.87 24.86
CA LEU A 47 -3.07 -7.91 23.91
C LEU A 47 -3.04 -8.41 22.46
N LEU A 48 -2.11 -9.30 22.12
CA LEU A 48 -2.05 -9.94 20.80
C LEU A 48 -3.09 -11.04 20.62
N LEU A 49 -3.70 -11.50 21.72
CA LEU A 49 -4.77 -12.51 21.72
C LEU A 49 -6.18 -11.89 21.69
N GLU A 50 -6.28 -10.56 21.82
CA GLU A 50 -7.54 -9.83 21.69
C GLU A 50 -8.05 -9.78 20.25
N SER A 51 -9.37 -9.66 20.07
CA SER A 51 -10.01 -9.48 18.76
C SER A 51 -10.16 -8.02 18.40
N PHE A 52 -9.76 -7.64 17.19
CA PHE A 52 -9.85 -6.27 16.68
C PHE A 52 -10.67 -6.21 15.39
N SER A 53 -11.58 -5.24 15.30
CA SER A 53 -12.30 -4.95 14.05
C SER A 53 -11.42 -4.13 13.11
N LYS A 54 -11.52 -4.39 11.80
CA LYS A 54 -10.82 -3.60 10.77
C LYS A 54 -11.30 -2.14 10.82
N ILE A 55 -10.35 -1.20 10.87
CA ILE A 55 -10.62 0.23 10.79
C ILE A 55 -10.60 0.64 9.31
N PRO A 56 -11.68 1.21 8.77
CA PRO A 56 -11.69 1.71 7.39
C PRO A 56 -10.66 2.84 7.19
N TRP A 57 -9.95 2.82 6.07
CA TRP A 57 -8.94 3.84 5.74
C TRP A 57 -9.44 5.30 5.82
N PRO A 58 -10.69 5.63 5.43
CA PRO A 58 -11.22 6.98 5.58
C PRO A 58 -11.21 7.52 7.02
N CYS A 59 -11.20 6.67 8.04
CA CYS A 59 -11.12 7.08 9.44
C CYS A 59 -9.77 7.73 9.82
N PHE A 60 -8.72 7.56 9.00
CA PHE A 60 -7.42 8.20 9.21
C PHE A 60 -7.26 9.54 8.48
N VAL A 61 -8.31 9.99 7.76
CA VAL A 61 -8.30 11.26 7.06
C VAL A 61 -8.65 12.40 8.01
N ASN A 62 -7.84 13.44 8.00
CA ASN A 62 -8.01 14.65 8.81
C ASN A 62 -7.82 15.91 7.93
N PRO A 63 -8.15 17.12 8.40
CA PRO A 63 -8.04 18.34 7.59
C PRO A 63 -6.64 18.58 7.01
N GLU A 64 -5.59 18.17 7.72
CA GLU A 64 -4.20 18.40 7.30
C GLU A 64 -3.77 17.48 6.16
N ASN A 65 -4.23 16.22 6.17
CA ASN A 65 -3.81 15.22 5.19
C ASN A 65 -4.80 15.06 4.03
N ARG A 66 -6.05 15.52 4.18
CA ARG A 66 -7.13 15.44 3.18
C ARG A 66 -6.71 15.85 1.75
N PRO A 67 -5.91 16.91 1.52
CA PRO A 67 -5.50 17.28 0.17
C PRO A 67 -4.66 16.20 -0.56
N ASN A 68 -4.05 15.27 0.18
CA ASN A 68 -3.18 14.22 -0.36
C ASN A 68 -3.87 12.85 -0.43
N VAL A 69 -5.15 12.77 -0.05
CA VAL A 69 -5.91 11.52 -0.02
C VAL A 69 -6.96 11.55 -1.12
N SER A 70 -6.91 10.55 -2.01
CA SER A 70 -7.96 10.26 -2.99
C SER A 70 -8.50 8.85 -2.80
N ASN A 71 -9.65 8.52 -3.39
CA ASN A 71 -10.21 7.18 -3.32
C ASN A 71 -9.28 6.14 -3.95
N GLU A 72 -8.62 6.49 -5.05
CA GLU A 72 -7.64 5.65 -5.74
C GLU A 72 -6.39 5.41 -4.87
N ALA A 73 -6.01 6.40 -4.06
CA ALA A 73 -4.89 6.27 -3.12
C ALA A 73 -5.22 5.28 -2.00
N LEU A 74 -6.43 5.37 -1.45
CA LEU A 74 -6.90 4.46 -0.41
C LEU A 74 -7.10 3.04 -0.94
N ASP A 75 -7.59 2.90 -2.17
CA ASP A 75 -7.77 1.61 -2.85
C ASP A 75 -6.41 0.92 -3.13
N LEU A 76 -5.42 1.68 -3.62
CA LEU A 76 -4.06 1.15 -3.78
C LEU A 76 -3.46 0.73 -2.44
N LEU A 77 -3.64 1.54 -1.39
CA LEU A 77 -3.15 1.22 -0.05
C LEU A 77 -3.76 -0.07 0.50
N ASP A 78 -5.07 -0.27 0.33
CA ASP A 78 -5.75 -1.49 0.79
C ASP A 78 -5.23 -2.76 0.09
N LYS A 79 -4.87 -2.65 -1.19
CA LYS A 79 -4.27 -3.74 -1.98
C LYS A 79 -2.83 -4.05 -1.60
N LEU A 80 -2.10 -3.09 -1.05
CA LEU A 80 -0.72 -3.28 -0.59
C LEU A 80 -0.67 -3.85 0.83
N LEU A 81 -1.51 -3.35 1.74
CA LEU A 81 -1.51 -3.72 3.15
C LEU A 81 -2.41 -4.92 3.45
N ARG A 82 -1.98 -6.10 3.00
CA ARG A 82 -2.64 -7.40 3.25
C ARG A 82 -1.78 -8.33 4.09
N TYR A 83 -2.44 -9.09 4.98
CA TYR A 83 -1.77 -10.17 5.73
C TYR A 83 -1.26 -11.25 4.78
N ASP A 84 -2.17 -11.80 3.97
CA ASP A 84 -1.80 -12.76 2.96
C ASP A 84 -0.92 -12.10 1.90
N HIS A 85 0.32 -12.58 1.84
CA HIS A 85 1.32 -12.05 0.94
C HIS A 85 0.99 -12.34 -0.53
N TRP A 86 0.21 -13.40 -0.81
CA TRP A 86 -0.27 -13.70 -2.16
C TRP A 86 -1.41 -12.78 -2.63
N GLU A 87 -2.09 -12.08 -1.71
CA GLU A 87 -3.13 -11.10 -2.06
C GLU A 87 -2.57 -9.71 -2.34
N ARG A 88 -1.28 -9.47 -2.04
CA ARG A 88 -0.66 -8.17 -2.28
C ARG A 88 -0.44 -7.98 -3.77
N VAL A 89 -0.77 -6.79 -4.26
CA VAL A 89 -0.44 -6.42 -5.63
C VAL A 89 1.07 -6.42 -5.84
N THR A 90 1.48 -6.96 -6.99
CA THR A 90 2.87 -6.90 -7.46
C THR A 90 3.25 -5.47 -7.83
N ALA A 91 4.55 -5.22 -7.99
CA ALA A 91 5.03 -3.91 -8.43
C ALA A 91 4.46 -3.51 -9.80
N ALA A 92 4.35 -4.45 -10.75
CA ALA A 92 3.78 -4.20 -12.07
C ALA A 92 2.28 -3.82 -12.00
N GLU A 93 1.50 -4.55 -11.19
CA GLU A 93 0.08 -4.25 -10.97
C GLU A 93 -0.12 -2.92 -10.24
N ALA A 94 0.71 -2.63 -9.24
CA ALA A 94 0.69 -1.36 -8.52
C ALA A 94 1.00 -0.18 -9.46
N LEU A 95 2.00 -0.32 -10.33
CA LEU A 95 2.34 0.69 -11.35
C LEU A 95 1.24 0.86 -12.40
N ALA A 96 0.44 -0.17 -12.66
CA ALA A 96 -0.73 -0.10 -13.54
C ALA A 96 -1.98 0.49 -12.86
N HIS A 97 -1.97 0.66 -11.54
CA HIS A 97 -3.12 1.13 -10.76
C HIS A 97 -3.61 2.53 -11.21
N ALA A 98 -4.92 2.79 -11.10
CA ALA A 98 -5.55 4.05 -11.48
C ALA A 98 -4.97 5.28 -10.75
N TYR A 99 -4.45 5.07 -9.54
CA TYR A 99 -3.76 6.11 -8.75
C TYR A 99 -2.62 6.78 -9.52
N PHE A 100 -1.92 6.06 -10.41
CA PHE A 100 -0.81 6.59 -11.20
C PHE A 100 -1.22 7.06 -12.61
N ASN A 101 -2.53 7.16 -12.93
CA ASN A 101 -3.00 7.61 -14.25
C ASN A 101 -2.39 8.96 -14.65
N ASN A 102 -2.42 9.97 -13.77
CA ASN A 102 -1.92 11.30 -14.09
C ASN A 102 -0.42 11.29 -14.43
N VAL A 103 0.37 10.51 -13.69
CA VAL A 103 1.81 10.35 -13.95
C VAL A 103 2.07 9.67 -15.30
N ARG A 104 1.26 8.67 -15.68
CA ARG A 104 1.36 8.01 -16.99
C ARG A 104 1.00 8.92 -18.15
N LEU A 105 -0.01 9.77 -17.96
CA LEU A 105 -0.44 10.73 -18.99
C LEU A 105 0.57 11.87 -19.17
N GLU A 106 1.28 12.25 -18.11
CA GLU A 106 2.38 13.23 -18.19
C GLU A 106 3.66 12.64 -18.79
N SER A 107 3.91 11.34 -18.61
CA SER A 107 5.12 10.67 -19.11
C SER A 107 5.03 10.23 -20.57
N THR A 108 3.84 10.19 -21.18
CA THR A 108 3.75 10.03 -22.64
C THR A 108 4.39 11.23 -23.32
N PRO A 109 5.47 11.04 -24.10
CA PRO A 109 6.15 12.16 -24.75
C PRO A 109 5.16 12.85 -25.68
N LYS A 110 5.00 14.17 -25.49
CA LYS A 110 4.44 15.05 -26.52
C LYS A 110 5.23 14.79 -27.80
N SER A 111 4.60 14.13 -28.76
CA SER A 111 5.01 13.98 -30.16
C SER A 111 6.50 13.78 -30.41
N ALA A 112 6.84 12.56 -30.79
CA ALA A 112 8.02 12.20 -31.56
C ALA A 112 8.54 13.34 -32.47
N GLU A 113 9.49 14.14 -31.99
CA GLU A 113 10.52 14.68 -32.85
C GLU A 113 11.44 13.51 -33.17
N ARG A 114 11.05 12.75 -34.21
CA ARG A 114 11.99 11.92 -34.94
C ARG A 114 13.02 12.88 -35.52
N PHE A 115 14.12 13.09 -34.80
CA PHE A 115 15.32 13.67 -35.39
C PHE A 115 15.71 12.72 -36.53
N SER A 116 15.28 13.09 -37.73
CA SER A 116 15.59 12.36 -38.95
C SER A 116 17.04 12.69 -39.23
N ASP A 117 17.94 11.85 -38.75
CA ASP A 117 19.35 11.92 -39.08
C ASP A 117 19.53 11.35 -40.50
N SER A 118 18.87 11.97 -41.48
CA SER A 118 19.19 11.83 -42.89
C SER A 118 20.31 12.82 -43.23
N GLY A 119 21.45 12.63 -42.57
CA GLY A 119 22.72 13.27 -42.90
C GLY A 119 23.38 12.53 -44.07
N PHE A 120 22.92 12.89 -45.26
CA PHE A 120 23.59 12.86 -46.55
C PHE A 120 24.98 12.18 -46.66
N CYS A 121 25.05 11.18 -47.53
CA CYS A 121 26.25 10.59 -48.12
C CYS A 121 27.06 11.63 -48.93
N SER A 122 28.40 11.64 -48.86
CA SER A 122 29.31 11.51 -50.03
C SER A 122 30.76 11.98 -49.77
N THR A 123 31.67 11.23 -50.39
CA THR A 123 33.12 11.36 -50.65
C THR A 123 34.09 11.28 -49.48
#